data_AF-A0A744QJL5-F1
#
_entry.id   AF-A0A744QJL5-F1
#
_cell.length_a   1.000
_cell.length_b   1.000
_cell.length_c   1.000
_cell.angle_alpha   90.00
_cell.angle_beta   90.00
_cell.angle_gamma   90.00
#
_symmetry.space_group_name_H-M   'P 1'
#
loop_
_entity.id
_entity.type
_entity.pdbx_description
1 polymer ?
#
loop_
_entity_poly.entity_id
_entity_poly.type
_entity_poly.pdbx_seq_one_letter_code
_entity_poly.pdbx_strand_id
1 'polypeptide(L)'
;MKKYLFLPGIMIVCFITQSVAADNTTFPVMDKKGTKTGEVYTIPDDTLIIKNSNADSVLYGKRLLDETYRLLPEHVGAEMNCNSCHIAGGKKPEGLPYINTFNHYPSYNARAGREVSLAERINGCFLRSMNGTPLPEDSPEMKAMTDYMKWLSQGTPADRKVMIKNAWPISQQLTASPERGKLLYKEQCSACHGLNGEGKKDASGKILFPPLWGEHSFNIGAGMARTYKAAAFIFKNMPMGINTQGVWGEGGTLT
;
A
#
# COMPACT_ATOMS: atom_id res chain seq x y z
N MET A 1 51.95 48.07 33.43
CA MET A 1 51.06 47.49 32.39
C MET A 1 50.96 46.00 32.65
N LYS A 2 49.78 45.46 33.00
CA LYS A 2 49.59 44.02 33.25
C LYS A 2 49.22 43.32 31.94
N LYS A 3 49.95 42.25 31.57
CA LYS A 3 49.60 41.39 30.43
C LYS A 3 48.57 40.36 30.89
N TYR A 4 47.42 40.30 30.23
CA TYR A 4 46.43 39.24 30.42
C TYR A 4 46.64 38.15 29.37
N LEU A 5 46.73 36.90 29.82
CA LEU A 5 46.94 35.73 28.98
C LEU A 5 45.56 35.15 28.61
N PHE A 6 45.18 35.21 27.34
CA PHE A 6 43.94 34.59 26.85
C PHE A 6 44.18 33.10 26.58
N LEU A 7 43.46 32.24 27.30
CA LEU A 7 43.32 30.81 27.02
C LEU A 7 42.00 30.58 26.26
N PRO A 8 42.00 29.89 25.11
CA PRO A 8 40.76 29.57 24.39
C PRO A 8 40.03 28.43 25.10
N GLY A 9 38.83 28.71 25.62
CA GLY A 9 37.96 27.68 26.20
C GLY A 9 37.37 26.79 25.11
N ILE A 10 37.63 25.48 25.17
CA ILE A 10 36.99 24.50 24.29
C ILE A 10 35.53 24.35 24.72
N MET A 11 34.62 24.91 23.93
CA MET A 11 33.17 24.77 24.12
C MET A 11 32.72 23.40 23.58
N ILE A 12 32.63 22.41 24.47
CA ILE A 12 32.07 21.09 24.14
C ILE A 12 30.56 21.23 23.92
N VAL A 13 30.14 21.30 22.67
CA VAL A 13 28.73 21.23 22.29
C VAL A 13 28.26 19.78 22.41
N CYS A 14 27.61 19.46 23.52
CA CYS A 14 26.99 18.16 23.73
C CYS A 14 25.74 18.06 22.85
N PHE A 15 25.86 17.44 21.68
CA PHE A 15 24.72 17.10 20.84
C PHE A 15 23.87 16.03 21.51
N ILE A 16 22.82 16.45 22.21
CA ILE A 16 21.75 15.56 22.67
C ILE A 16 20.99 15.08 21.43
N THR A 17 21.37 13.91 20.91
CA THR A 17 20.63 13.23 19.84
C THR A 17 19.31 12.70 20.41
N GLN A 18 18.28 13.55 20.44
CA GLN A 18 16.91 13.08 20.61
C GLN A 18 16.56 12.21 19.40
N SER A 19 16.53 10.90 19.59
CA SER A 19 15.96 9.98 18.61
C SER A 19 14.48 10.32 18.46
N VAL A 20 14.09 10.87 17.30
CA VAL A 20 12.68 11.03 16.95
C VAL A 20 12.11 9.61 16.85
N ALA A 21 11.27 9.24 17.81
CA ALA A 21 10.50 8.02 17.72
C ALA A 21 9.54 8.15 16.53
N ALA A 22 9.51 7.16 15.64
CA ALA A 22 8.52 7.11 14.56
C ALA A 22 7.12 7.20 15.15
N ASP A 23 6.27 8.05 14.55
CA ASP A 23 4.95 8.38 15.08
C ASP A 23 3.99 7.20 14.84
N ASN A 24 4.05 6.23 15.75
CA ASN A 24 3.46 4.91 15.62
C ASN A 24 1.93 4.99 15.53
N THR A 25 1.42 4.94 14.30
CA THR A 25 -0.02 5.02 14.03
C THR A 25 -0.75 3.79 14.58
N THR A 26 -1.72 4.03 15.46
CA THR A 26 -2.49 2.98 16.16
C THR A 26 -3.98 2.95 15.78
N PHE A 27 -4.60 1.79 15.93
CA PHE A 27 -6.00 1.54 15.63
C PHE A 27 -6.62 0.66 16.73
N PRO A 28 -7.86 0.94 17.17
CA PRO A 28 -8.59 0.04 18.06
C PRO A 28 -8.87 -1.30 17.38
N VAL A 29 -9.03 -2.36 18.18
CA VAL A 29 -9.41 -3.70 17.71
C VAL A 29 -10.85 -4.03 18.14
N MET A 30 -11.53 -4.83 17.32
CA MET A 30 -12.87 -5.36 17.60
C MET A 30 -12.88 -6.89 17.55
N ASP A 31 -13.85 -7.48 18.25
CA ASP A 31 -14.21 -8.89 18.14
C ASP A 31 -15.09 -9.18 16.89
N LYS A 32 -15.44 -10.46 16.68
CA LYS A 32 -16.38 -10.88 15.62
C LYS A 32 -17.77 -10.25 15.72
N LYS A 33 -18.18 -9.75 16.88
CA LYS A 33 -19.49 -9.11 17.11
C LYS A 33 -19.45 -7.60 16.83
N GLY A 34 -18.28 -7.04 16.49
CA GLY A 34 -18.09 -5.61 16.29
C GLY A 34 -17.92 -4.80 17.58
N THR A 35 -17.70 -5.47 18.72
CA THR A 35 -17.46 -4.83 20.01
C THR A 35 -15.97 -4.51 20.14
N LYS A 36 -15.64 -3.29 20.61
CA LYS A 36 -14.25 -2.92 20.91
C LYS A 36 -13.73 -3.76 22.07
N THR A 37 -12.54 -4.34 21.92
CA THR A 37 -11.96 -5.28 22.89
C THR A 37 -11.09 -4.60 23.95
N GLY A 38 -10.76 -3.31 23.75
CA GLY A 38 -9.74 -2.60 24.52
C GLY A 38 -8.31 -2.85 24.01
N GLU A 39 -8.12 -3.85 23.13
CA GLU A 39 -6.85 -4.10 22.46
C GLU A 39 -6.57 -3.00 21.41
N VAL A 40 -5.30 -2.67 21.22
CA VAL A 40 -4.82 -1.67 20.26
C VAL A 40 -3.82 -2.34 19.32
N TYR A 41 -4.02 -2.16 18.02
CA TYR A 41 -3.09 -2.57 16.99
C TYR A 41 -2.23 -1.37 16.57
N THR A 42 -0.92 -1.58 16.48
CA THR A 42 0.05 -0.61 15.97
C THR A 42 0.53 -1.09 14.61
N ILE A 43 0.61 -0.22 13.60
CA ILE A 43 1.24 -0.58 12.32
C ILE A 43 2.70 -0.96 12.59
N PRO A 44 3.15 -2.17 12.19
CA PRO A 44 4.52 -2.59 12.45
C PRO A 44 5.50 -1.89 11.51
N ASP A 45 6.62 -1.45 12.06
CA ASP A 45 7.78 -0.94 11.34
C ASP A 45 8.47 -2.07 10.55
N ASP A 46 8.88 -1.82 9.30
CA ASP A 46 9.51 -2.84 8.45
C ASP A 46 10.88 -3.30 8.99
N THR A 47 11.56 -2.49 9.82
CA THR A 47 12.79 -2.90 10.54
C THR A 47 12.54 -4.03 11.55
N LEU A 48 11.29 -4.30 11.93
CA LEU A 48 10.92 -5.43 12.79
C LEU A 48 10.76 -6.74 12.01
N ILE A 49 10.73 -6.74 10.67
CA ILE A 49 10.63 -7.96 9.86
C ILE A 49 11.79 -8.92 10.17
N ILE A 50 13.01 -8.39 10.34
CA ILE A 50 14.23 -9.16 10.65
C ILE A 50 14.16 -9.96 11.96
N LYS A 51 13.21 -9.63 12.85
CA LYS A 51 12.99 -10.33 14.13
C LYS A 51 12.04 -11.52 14.00
N ASN A 52 11.41 -11.72 12.84
CA ASN A 52 10.50 -12.82 12.61
C ASN A 52 11.25 -14.09 12.15
N SER A 53 10.78 -15.27 12.57
CA SER A 53 11.43 -16.55 12.24
C SER A 53 11.37 -16.90 10.74
N ASN A 54 10.48 -16.28 9.98
CA ASN A 54 10.40 -16.39 8.51
C ASN A 54 10.73 -15.07 7.79
N ALA A 55 11.62 -14.23 8.37
CA ALA A 55 11.97 -12.90 7.85
C ALA A 55 12.20 -12.85 6.33
N ASP A 56 12.98 -13.78 5.76
CA ASP A 56 13.27 -13.82 4.32
C ASP A 56 12.01 -13.96 3.46
N SER A 57 11.05 -14.79 3.90
CA SER A 57 9.76 -14.99 3.22
C SER A 57 8.91 -13.71 3.29
N VAL A 58 8.90 -13.03 4.43
CA VAL A 58 8.18 -11.75 4.63
C VAL A 58 8.79 -10.62 3.80
N LEU A 59 10.12 -10.52 3.76
CA LEU A 59 10.85 -9.55 2.93
C LEU A 59 10.64 -9.81 1.44
N TYR A 60 10.68 -11.07 1.01
CA TYR A 60 10.40 -11.45 -0.37
C TYR A 60 8.95 -11.14 -0.75
N GLY A 61 7.99 -11.45 0.13
CA GLY A 61 6.57 -11.13 -0.05
C GLY A 61 6.31 -9.63 -0.20
N LYS A 62 6.91 -8.82 0.67
CA LYS A 62 6.89 -7.35 0.54
C LYS A 62 7.43 -6.90 -0.83
N ARG A 63 8.59 -7.41 -1.22
CA ARG A 63 9.25 -7.06 -2.49
C ARG A 63 8.42 -7.47 -3.71
N LEU A 64 7.76 -8.63 -3.68
CA LEU A 64 6.83 -9.09 -4.73
C LEU A 64 5.62 -8.15 -4.88
N LEU A 65 5.16 -7.53 -3.80
CA LEU A 65 4.04 -6.57 -3.85
C LEU A 65 4.49 -5.16 -4.29
N ASP A 66 5.73 -4.78 -4.00
CA ASP A 66 6.35 -3.51 -4.40
C ASP A 66 6.90 -3.54 -5.86
N GLU A 67 7.37 -4.68 -6.36
CA GLU A 67 8.06 -4.85 -7.64
C GLU A 67 7.43 -5.96 -8.53
N THR A 68 6.13 -6.21 -8.39
CA THR A 68 5.39 -7.32 -9.05
C THR A 68 5.66 -7.44 -10.55
N TYR A 69 5.64 -6.33 -11.29
CA TYR A 69 5.90 -6.31 -12.74
C TYR A 69 7.32 -6.83 -13.10
N ARG A 70 8.32 -6.48 -12.28
CA ARG A 70 9.73 -6.83 -12.53
C ARG A 70 10.07 -8.25 -12.06
N LEU A 71 9.40 -8.72 -11.01
CA LEU A 71 9.69 -10.02 -10.40
C LEU A 71 8.85 -11.18 -10.95
N LEU A 72 7.67 -10.89 -11.51
CA LEU A 72 6.74 -11.90 -12.03
C LEU A 72 6.32 -11.60 -13.49
N PRO A 73 7.27 -11.38 -14.43
CA PRO A 73 6.96 -10.93 -15.79
C PRO A 73 6.09 -11.92 -16.59
N GLU A 74 6.13 -13.22 -16.26
CA GLU A 74 5.30 -14.25 -16.91
C GLU A 74 3.83 -14.23 -16.44
N HIS A 75 3.55 -13.56 -15.32
CA HIS A 75 2.22 -13.50 -14.69
C HIS A 75 1.57 -12.11 -14.71
N VAL A 76 2.25 -11.10 -15.22
CA VAL A 76 1.82 -9.69 -15.18
C VAL A 76 1.87 -9.06 -16.57
N GLY A 77 0.70 -8.75 -17.13
CA GLY A 77 0.57 -8.00 -18.39
C GLY A 77 0.39 -6.48 -18.21
N ALA A 78 0.08 -6.02 -17.00
CA ALA A 78 -0.06 -4.60 -16.68
C ALA A 78 1.25 -4.03 -16.11
N GLU A 79 1.66 -2.85 -16.57
CA GLU A 79 2.89 -2.17 -16.15
C GLU A 79 2.73 -1.46 -14.79
N MET A 80 2.33 -2.21 -13.78
CA MET A 80 2.08 -1.75 -12.41
C MET A 80 2.43 -2.82 -11.38
N ASN A 81 2.43 -2.45 -10.10
CA ASN A 81 2.68 -3.35 -8.98
C ASN A 81 1.44 -3.42 -8.08
N CYS A 82 1.34 -4.44 -7.21
CA CYS A 82 0.23 -4.51 -6.24
C CYS A 82 0.13 -3.21 -5.42
N ASN A 83 1.27 -2.68 -4.97
CA ASN A 83 1.33 -1.46 -4.16
C ASN A 83 1.16 -0.15 -4.97
N SER A 84 0.97 -0.22 -6.29
CA SER A 84 0.44 0.90 -7.09
C SER A 84 -1.03 1.22 -6.76
N CYS A 85 -1.77 0.26 -6.19
CA CYS A 85 -3.13 0.47 -5.64
C CYS A 85 -3.18 0.27 -4.12
N HIS A 86 -2.32 -0.58 -3.56
CA HIS A 86 -2.26 -0.89 -2.13
C HIS A 86 -1.19 -0.04 -1.43
N ILE A 87 -1.60 1.15 -1.00
CA ILE A 87 -0.70 2.25 -0.64
C ILE A 87 0.17 1.95 0.59
N ALA A 88 1.44 2.37 0.53
CA ALA A 88 2.46 2.22 1.57
C ALA A 88 2.60 0.76 2.05
N GLY A 89 2.90 -0.16 1.13
CA GLY A 89 2.96 -1.59 1.45
C GLY A 89 1.62 -2.19 1.89
N GLY A 90 0.49 -1.54 1.55
CA GLY A 90 -0.82 -1.87 2.12
C GLY A 90 -0.95 -1.57 3.62
N LYS A 91 -0.25 -0.55 4.14
CA LYS A 91 -0.40 -0.07 5.52
C LYS A 91 -1.36 1.12 5.64
N LYS A 92 -1.53 1.93 4.60
CA LYS A 92 -2.29 3.19 4.68
C LYS A 92 -3.81 2.97 4.83
N PRO A 93 -4.47 3.57 5.85
CA PRO A 93 -5.93 3.61 5.94
C PRO A 93 -6.57 4.24 4.71
N GLU A 94 -7.68 3.67 4.25
CA GLU A 94 -8.44 4.12 3.07
C GLU A 94 -7.62 4.08 1.75
N GLY A 95 -6.41 3.50 1.79
CA GLY A 95 -5.50 3.21 0.66
C GLY A 95 -5.42 1.72 0.33
N LEU A 96 -6.52 0.97 0.57
CA LEU A 96 -6.63 -0.49 0.38
C LEU A 96 -5.61 -1.31 1.22
N PRO A 97 -5.57 -1.16 2.56
CA PRO A 97 -4.59 -1.85 3.41
C PRO A 97 -4.78 -3.37 3.48
N TYR A 98 -3.67 -4.10 3.62
CA TYR A 98 -3.65 -5.56 3.80
C TYR A 98 -3.83 -6.02 5.26
N ILE A 99 -3.82 -5.11 6.23
CA ILE A 99 -3.70 -5.40 7.69
C ILE A 99 -4.71 -6.45 8.21
N ASN A 100 -5.96 -6.41 7.74
CA ASN A 100 -6.99 -7.38 8.12
C ASN A 100 -7.08 -8.60 7.18
N THR A 101 -6.30 -8.63 6.09
CA THR A 101 -6.51 -9.57 4.98
C THR A 101 -6.24 -11.01 5.39
N PHE A 102 -5.14 -11.30 6.09
CA PHE A 102 -4.82 -12.69 6.47
C PHE A 102 -5.93 -13.31 7.33
N ASN A 103 -6.36 -12.61 8.38
CA ASN A 103 -7.43 -13.06 9.28
C ASN A 103 -8.84 -13.01 8.64
N HIS A 104 -9.01 -12.38 7.47
CA HIS A 104 -10.31 -12.29 6.79
C HIS A 104 -10.61 -13.49 5.88
N TYR A 105 -9.61 -14.26 5.44
CA TYR A 105 -9.81 -15.40 4.55
C TYR A 105 -9.66 -16.76 5.28
N PRO A 106 -10.38 -17.82 4.88
CA PRO A 106 -11.32 -17.87 3.75
C PRO A 106 -12.58 -17.02 3.95
N SER A 107 -13.18 -16.57 2.84
CA SER A 107 -14.31 -15.64 2.85
C SER A 107 -15.22 -15.83 1.64
N TYR A 108 -16.52 -15.61 1.81
CA TYR A 108 -17.49 -15.72 0.72
C TYR A 108 -17.26 -14.65 -0.36
N ASN A 109 -17.07 -15.08 -1.60
CA ASN A 109 -16.87 -14.22 -2.75
C ASN A 109 -18.10 -14.24 -3.66
N ALA A 110 -18.86 -13.14 -3.66
CA ALA A 110 -20.08 -13.01 -4.47
C ALA A 110 -19.87 -13.14 -5.99
N ARG A 111 -18.65 -12.96 -6.53
CA ARG A 111 -18.34 -13.19 -7.95
C ARG A 111 -18.06 -14.67 -8.24
N ALA A 112 -17.55 -15.42 -7.26
CA ALA A 112 -17.30 -16.86 -7.39
C ALA A 112 -18.51 -17.72 -6.97
N GLY A 113 -19.45 -17.15 -6.20
CA GLY A 113 -20.60 -17.88 -5.66
C GLY A 113 -20.26 -18.85 -4.52
N ARG A 114 -19.04 -18.76 -3.97
CA ARG A 114 -18.50 -19.66 -2.94
C ARG A 114 -17.49 -18.97 -2.05
N GLU A 115 -17.07 -19.64 -0.99
CA GLU A 115 -15.86 -19.26 -0.25
C GLU A 115 -14.61 -19.41 -1.13
N VAL A 116 -13.65 -18.50 -0.92
CA VAL A 116 -12.34 -18.51 -1.58
C VAL A 116 -11.22 -18.37 -0.56
N SER A 117 -10.06 -18.96 -0.87
CA SER A 117 -8.82 -18.81 -0.11
C SER A 117 -8.20 -17.41 -0.30
N LEU A 118 -7.18 -17.08 0.49
CA LEU A 118 -6.38 -15.87 0.26
C LEU A 118 -5.59 -15.96 -1.05
N ALA A 119 -5.06 -17.15 -1.39
CA ALA A 119 -4.31 -17.36 -2.63
C ALA A 119 -5.22 -17.18 -3.87
N GLU A 120 -6.43 -17.74 -3.83
CA GLU A 120 -7.47 -17.48 -4.84
C GLU A 120 -7.84 -16.00 -4.94
N ARG A 121 -7.91 -15.29 -3.81
CA ARG A 121 -8.15 -13.85 -3.79
C ARG A 121 -7.02 -13.07 -4.47
N ILE A 122 -5.76 -13.44 -4.22
CA ILE A 122 -4.57 -12.85 -4.85
C ILE A 122 -4.54 -13.15 -6.35
N ASN A 123 -4.81 -14.39 -6.75
CA ASN A 123 -4.95 -14.78 -8.16
C ASN A 123 -6.10 -14.03 -8.88
N GLY A 124 -7.18 -13.71 -8.15
CA GLY A 124 -8.22 -12.81 -8.62
C GLY A 124 -7.76 -11.36 -8.88
N CYS A 125 -6.65 -10.91 -8.28
CA CYS A 125 -5.97 -9.67 -8.66
C CYS A 125 -5.04 -9.87 -9.87
N PHE A 126 -4.28 -10.96 -9.95
CA PHE A 126 -3.41 -11.24 -11.10
C PHE A 126 -4.18 -11.23 -12.43
N LEU A 127 -5.31 -11.97 -12.48
CA LEU A 127 -6.22 -12.05 -13.62
C LEU A 127 -6.84 -10.70 -14.08
N ARG A 128 -6.72 -9.63 -13.29
CA ARG A 128 -7.60 -8.45 -13.42
C ARG A 128 -6.87 -7.13 -13.22
N SER A 129 -6.34 -6.90 -12.02
CA SER A 129 -5.52 -5.72 -11.72
C SER A 129 -4.17 -5.80 -12.44
N MET A 130 -3.53 -6.97 -12.45
CA MET A 130 -2.22 -7.17 -13.09
C MET A 130 -2.31 -7.57 -14.57
N ASN A 131 -3.53 -7.62 -15.11
CA ASN A 131 -3.85 -8.04 -16.49
C ASN A 131 -3.07 -9.27 -16.98
N GLY A 132 -2.90 -10.29 -16.13
CA GLY A 132 -2.06 -11.45 -16.41
C GLY A 132 -2.67 -12.77 -15.95
N THR A 133 -1.83 -13.71 -15.53
CA THR A 133 -2.21 -15.10 -15.24
C THR A 133 -2.06 -15.45 -13.75
N PRO A 134 -2.82 -16.42 -13.21
CA PRO A 134 -2.65 -16.89 -11.84
C PRO A 134 -1.26 -17.46 -11.58
N LEU A 135 -0.78 -17.33 -10.35
CA LEU A 135 0.31 -18.14 -9.81
C LEU A 135 -0.25 -19.48 -9.30
N PRO A 136 0.56 -20.55 -9.22
CA PRO A 136 0.22 -21.73 -8.41
C PRO A 136 -0.06 -21.32 -6.95
N GLU A 137 -1.10 -21.88 -6.32
CA GLU A 137 -1.48 -21.47 -4.95
C GLU A 137 -0.47 -21.90 -3.88
N ASP A 138 0.33 -22.92 -4.17
CA ASP A 138 1.41 -23.48 -3.36
C ASP A 138 2.80 -22.91 -3.72
N SER A 139 2.88 -21.95 -4.64
CA SER A 139 4.17 -21.41 -5.09
C SER A 139 4.91 -20.64 -3.99
N PRO A 140 6.26 -20.59 -4.01
CA PRO A 140 7.04 -19.78 -3.08
C PRO A 140 6.63 -18.30 -3.06
N GLU A 141 6.26 -17.74 -4.21
CA GLU A 141 5.82 -16.37 -4.41
C GLU A 141 4.47 -16.12 -3.74
N MET A 142 3.50 -17.02 -3.96
CA MET A 142 2.19 -16.96 -3.31
C MET A 142 2.34 -17.06 -1.80
N LYS A 143 3.12 -18.05 -1.33
CA LYS A 143 3.43 -18.22 0.10
C LYS A 143 4.06 -16.95 0.68
N ALA A 144 5.08 -16.39 0.05
CA ALA A 144 5.76 -15.17 0.51
C ALA A 144 4.80 -13.97 0.62
N MET A 145 3.95 -13.74 -0.38
CA MET A 145 2.93 -12.69 -0.31
C MET A 145 1.94 -12.91 0.84
N THR A 146 1.50 -14.15 1.08
CA THR A 146 0.62 -14.43 2.24
C THR A 146 1.34 -14.31 3.59
N ASP A 147 2.63 -14.66 3.67
CA ASP A 147 3.46 -14.48 4.87
C ASP A 147 3.63 -12.99 5.21
N TYR A 148 3.79 -12.10 4.22
CA TYR A 148 3.80 -10.66 4.45
C TYR A 148 2.45 -10.13 4.97
N MET A 149 1.33 -10.58 4.39
CA MET A 149 0.00 -10.19 4.88
C MET A 149 -0.26 -10.73 6.31
N LYS A 150 0.25 -11.92 6.63
CA LYS A 150 0.23 -12.50 7.99
C LYS A 150 1.07 -11.69 8.97
N TRP A 151 2.25 -11.25 8.57
CA TRP A 151 3.13 -10.39 9.36
C TRP A 151 2.46 -9.04 9.66
N LEU A 152 1.73 -8.45 8.69
CA LEU A 152 0.92 -7.25 8.94
C LEU A 152 -0.23 -7.51 9.93
N SER A 153 -0.81 -8.71 9.98
CA SER A 153 -1.84 -9.06 10.96
C SER A 153 -1.30 -9.41 12.37
N GLN A 154 0.01 -9.29 12.63
CA GLN A 154 0.59 -9.62 13.94
C GLN A 154 -0.02 -8.81 15.08
N GLY A 155 -0.05 -9.40 16.29
CA GLY A 155 -0.73 -8.81 17.45
C GLY A 155 -2.26 -8.82 17.37
N THR A 156 -2.86 -9.23 16.25
CA THR A 156 -4.31 -9.36 16.06
C THR A 156 -4.70 -10.84 15.96
N PRO A 157 -5.31 -11.45 16.99
CA PRO A 157 -5.79 -12.83 16.92
C PRO A 157 -6.77 -13.08 15.75
N ALA A 158 -6.90 -14.33 15.31
CA ALA A 158 -7.68 -14.69 14.12
C ALA A 158 -9.20 -14.40 14.23
N ASP A 159 -9.73 -14.22 15.45
CA ASP A 159 -11.11 -13.81 15.70
C ASP A 159 -11.28 -12.29 15.87
N ARG A 160 -10.20 -11.53 15.71
CA ARG A 160 -10.17 -10.07 15.87
C ARG A 160 -10.04 -9.34 14.54
N LYS A 161 -10.46 -8.08 14.54
CA LYS A 161 -10.41 -7.17 13.39
C LYS A 161 -9.94 -5.79 13.81
N VAL A 162 -8.90 -5.30 13.17
CA VAL A 162 -8.41 -3.92 13.33
C VAL A 162 -9.44 -2.94 12.76
N MET A 163 -9.76 -1.85 13.48
CA MET A 163 -10.68 -0.78 13.05
C MET A 163 -10.08 0.15 11.97
N ILE A 164 -9.31 -0.39 11.04
CA ILE A 164 -8.79 0.32 9.87
C ILE A 164 -9.79 0.26 8.72
N LYS A 165 -10.10 1.42 8.12
CA LYS A 165 -10.98 1.50 6.96
C LYS A 165 -10.26 1.06 5.69
N ASN A 166 -10.92 0.25 4.88
CA ASN A 166 -10.34 -0.26 3.62
C ASN A 166 -10.28 0.82 2.52
N ALA A 167 -11.37 1.56 2.32
CA ALA A 167 -11.51 2.59 1.30
C ALA A 167 -12.38 3.73 1.82
N TRP A 168 -12.26 4.92 1.22
CA TRP A 168 -13.13 6.05 1.53
C TRP A 168 -14.58 5.75 1.14
N PRO A 169 -15.58 6.03 2.01
CA PRO A 169 -16.99 5.86 1.65
C PRO A 169 -17.40 6.92 0.62
N ILE A 170 -17.95 6.48 -0.51
CA ILE A 170 -18.48 7.39 -1.55
C ILE A 170 -19.86 6.91 -2.01
N SER A 171 -20.72 7.87 -2.34
CA SER A 171 -22.03 7.60 -2.93
C SER A 171 -21.89 6.96 -4.32
N GLN A 172 -22.67 5.91 -4.58
CA GLN A 172 -22.77 5.28 -5.91
C GLN A 172 -23.74 6.04 -6.83
N GLN A 173 -24.45 7.03 -6.31
CA GLN A 173 -25.36 7.91 -7.04
C GLN A 173 -24.65 9.14 -7.66
N LEU A 174 -23.33 9.27 -7.47
CA LEU A 174 -22.55 10.35 -8.10
C LEU A 174 -22.48 10.17 -9.62
N THR A 175 -22.93 11.18 -10.36
CA THR A 175 -22.78 11.26 -11.81
C THR A 175 -21.44 11.90 -12.17
N ALA A 176 -20.67 11.25 -13.04
CA ALA A 176 -19.40 11.79 -13.55
C ALA A 176 -19.63 12.70 -14.77
N SER A 177 -18.84 13.78 -14.89
CA SER A 177 -18.67 14.53 -16.14
C SER A 177 -17.29 14.22 -16.73
N PRO A 178 -17.21 13.55 -17.89
CA PRO A 178 -15.96 13.32 -18.60
C PRO A 178 -15.25 14.62 -19.00
N GLU A 179 -16.00 15.67 -19.30
CA GLU A 179 -15.51 16.99 -19.74
C GLU A 179 -14.74 17.66 -18.62
N ARG A 180 -15.34 17.74 -17.42
CA ARG A 180 -14.66 18.23 -16.21
C ARG A 180 -13.51 17.30 -15.81
N GLY A 181 -13.70 15.99 -15.92
CA GLY A 181 -12.67 14.99 -15.64
C GLY A 181 -11.41 15.18 -16.49
N LYS A 182 -11.56 15.49 -17.79
CA LYS A 182 -10.46 15.74 -18.72
C LYS A 182 -9.64 16.98 -18.34
N LEU A 183 -10.29 18.05 -17.88
CA LEU A 183 -9.61 19.26 -17.39
C LEU A 183 -8.79 18.96 -16.14
N LEU A 184 -9.44 18.38 -15.11
CA LEU A 184 -8.77 18.00 -13.86
C LEU A 184 -7.62 17.02 -14.08
N TYR A 185 -7.77 16.05 -15.00
CA TYR A 185 -6.72 15.10 -15.35
C TYR A 185 -5.46 15.82 -15.90
N LYS A 186 -5.66 16.76 -16.83
CA LYS A 186 -4.58 17.54 -17.43
C LYS A 186 -3.86 18.41 -16.38
N GLU A 187 -4.61 18.99 -15.45
CA GLU A 187 -4.06 19.90 -14.43
C GLU A 187 -3.37 19.16 -13.28
N GLN A 188 -3.90 18.02 -12.84
CA GLN A 188 -3.54 17.40 -11.56
C GLN A 188 -2.92 15.99 -11.67
N CYS A 189 -3.04 15.32 -12.82
CA CYS A 189 -2.68 13.90 -12.96
C CYS A 189 -1.62 13.65 -14.05
N SER A 190 -1.72 14.33 -15.20
CA SER A 190 -0.90 14.00 -16.39
C SER A 190 0.59 14.25 -16.20
N ALA A 191 0.98 15.13 -15.28
CA ALA A 191 2.39 15.35 -14.92
C ALA A 191 3.06 14.07 -14.40
N CYS A 192 2.30 13.18 -13.76
CA CYS A 192 2.78 11.89 -13.25
C CYS A 192 2.38 10.73 -14.18
N HIS A 193 1.10 10.64 -14.54
CA HIS A 193 0.56 9.49 -15.29
C HIS A 193 0.58 9.63 -16.81
N GLY A 194 1.19 10.68 -17.35
CA GLY A 194 1.27 10.92 -18.79
C GLY A 194 0.02 11.59 -19.37
N LEU A 195 0.13 12.17 -20.57
CA LEU A 195 -0.98 12.89 -21.21
C LEU A 195 -2.07 11.94 -21.72
N ASN A 196 -1.69 10.71 -22.05
CA ASN A 196 -2.55 9.64 -22.56
C ASN A 196 -2.71 8.50 -21.54
N GLY A 197 -2.43 8.74 -20.25
CA GLY A 197 -2.58 7.75 -19.18
C GLY A 197 -1.57 6.61 -19.23
N GLU A 198 -0.47 6.78 -19.98
CA GLU A 198 0.57 5.79 -20.26
C GLU A 198 1.50 5.49 -19.06
N GLY A 199 1.42 6.27 -17.98
CA GLY A 199 2.31 6.13 -16.82
C GLY A 199 3.72 6.64 -17.10
N LYS A 200 4.66 6.31 -16.20
CA LYS A 200 6.10 6.62 -16.34
C LYS A 200 6.96 5.56 -15.67
N LYS A 201 8.12 5.31 -16.29
CA LYS A 201 9.21 4.48 -15.78
C LYS A 201 10.45 5.34 -15.51
N ASP A 202 11.34 4.86 -14.65
CA ASP A 202 12.68 5.43 -14.53
C ASP A 202 13.64 4.88 -15.60
N ALA A 203 14.90 5.34 -15.59
CA ALA A 203 15.93 4.91 -16.53
C ALA A 203 16.30 3.41 -16.41
N SER A 204 15.94 2.72 -15.32
CA SER A 204 16.11 1.28 -15.14
C SER A 204 14.89 0.46 -15.60
N GLY A 205 13.83 1.12 -16.08
CA GLY A 205 12.56 0.50 -16.46
C GLY A 205 11.62 0.21 -15.29
N LYS A 206 11.95 0.65 -14.06
CA LYS A 206 11.07 0.49 -12.90
C LYS A 206 9.86 1.43 -13.02
N ILE A 207 8.67 0.90 -12.75
CA ILE A 207 7.44 1.68 -12.73
C ILE A 207 7.51 2.75 -11.62
N LEU A 208 7.42 4.03 -11.99
CA LEU A 208 7.29 5.15 -11.05
C LEU A 208 5.83 5.55 -10.87
N PHE A 209 5.11 5.71 -11.98
CA PHE A 209 3.69 6.00 -12.00
C PHE A 209 3.00 4.99 -12.92
N PRO A 210 2.01 4.22 -12.44
CA PRO A 210 1.35 3.20 -13.25
C PRO A 210 0.56 3.83 -14.40
N PRO A 211 0.38 3.12 -15.53
CA PRO A 211 -0.63 3.48 -16.52
C PRO A 211 -2.03 3.38 -15.89
N LEU A 212 -2.93 4.24 -16.36
CA LEU A 212 -4.29 4.33 -15.84
C LEU A 212 -5.31 3.71 -16.81
N TRP A 213 -5.01 3.67 -18.10
CA TRP A 213 -5.78 2.99 -19.14
C TRP A 213 -4.86 2.55 -20.29
N GLY A 214 -5.43 1.96 -21.35
CA GLY A 214 -4.67 1.34 -22.43
C GLY A 214 -4.28 -0.12 -22.13
N GLU A 215 -3.58 -0.75 -23.06
CA GLU A 215 -3.28 -2.20 -23.03
C GLU A 215 -2.41 -2.62 -21.83
N HIS A 216 -1.55 -1.70 -21.38
CA HIS A 216 -0.64 -1.89 -20.24
C HIS A 216 -1.26 -1.61 -18.87
N SER A 217 -2.56 -1.29 -18.78
CA SER A 217 -3.26 -1.04 -17.52
C SER A 217 -4.00 -2.28 -16.98
N PHE A 218 -4.69 -2.12 -15.84
CA PHE A 218 -5.64 -3.11 -15.35
C PHE A 218 -6.79 -3.31 -16.34
N ASN A 219 -7.32 -4.53 -16.43
CA ASN A 219 -8.45 -4.81 -17.34
C ASN A 219 -9.82 -4.46 -16.74
N ILE A 220 -10.85 -4.45 -17.60
CA ILE A 220 -12.25 -4.10 -17.26
C ILE A 220 -12.87 -4.98 -16.15
N GLY A 221 -12.26 -6.13 -15.85
CA GLY A 221 -12.67 -7.02 -14.76
C GLY A 221 -12.21 -6.56 -13.37
N ALA A 222 -11.22 -5.66 -13.30
CA ALA A 222 -10.62 -5.15 -12.07
C ALA A 222 -11.60 -4.33 -11.23
N GLY A 223 -11.31 -4.22 -9.94
CA GLY A 223 -12.08 -3.37 -9.02
C GLY A 223 -11.96 -1.88 -9.37
N MET A 224 -10.78 -1.46 -9.85
CA MET A 224 -10.49 -0.07 -10.21
C MET A 224 -11.26 0.39 -11.47
N ALA A 225 -11.63 -0.54 -12.35
CA ALA A 225 -12.49 -0.29 -13.51
C ALA A 225 -13.98 -0.04 -13.14
N ARG A 226 -14.27 0.38 -11.91
CA ARG A 226 -15.61 0.79 -11.45
C ARG A 226 -15.51 2.22 -10.94
N THR A 227 -16.22 3.14 -11.58
CA THR A 227 -16.11 4.60 -11.38
C THR A 227 -16.19 5.02 -9.91
N TYR A 228 -17.13 4.46 -9.13
CA TYR A 228 -17.24 4.75 -7.70
C TYR A 228 -16.03 4.26 -6.88
N LYS A 229 -15.41 3.12 -7.24
CA LYS A 229 -14.19 2.62 -6.57
C LYS A 229 -12.97 3.46 -6.92
N ALA A 230 -12.84 3.82 -8.21
CA ALA A 230 -11.81 4.75 -8.67
C ALA A 230 -11.94 6.12 -7.98
N ALA A 231 -13.15 6.69 -7.93
CA ALA A 231 -13.40 7.98 -7.29
C ALA A 231 -13.07 7.96 -5.78
N ALA A 232 -13.46 6.91 -5.06
CA ALA A 232 -13.08 6.73 -3.64
C ALA A 232 -11.56 6.63 -3.44
N PHE A 233 -10.86 5.91 -4.32
CA PHE A 233 -9.41 5.78 -4.27
C PHE A 233 -8.71 7.10 -4.59
N ILE A 234 -9.06 7.73 -5.71
CA ILE A 234 -8.50 9.00 -6.18
C ILE A 234 -8.69 10.09 -5.11
N PHE A 235 -9.92 10.30 -4.62
CA PHE A 235 -10.25 11.34 -3.63
C PHE A 235 -9.37 11.30 -2.37
N LYS A 236 -8.92 10.11 -1.95
CA LYS A 236 -8.16 9.93 -0.70
C LYS A 236 -6.65 9.72 -0.89
N ASN A 237 -6.23 9.29 -2.08
CA ASN A 237 -4.86 8.86 -2.35
C ASN A 237 -4.15 9.66 -3.44
N MET A 238 -4.87 10.51 -4.19
CA MET A 238 -4.33 11.31 -5.30
C MET A 238 -4.81 12.77 -5.24
N PRO A 239 -4.05 13.72 -5.79
CA PRO A 239 -2.65 13.60 -6.20
C PRO A 239 -1.72 13.40 -4.98
N MET A 240 -0.71 12.53 -5.09
CA MET A 240 0.19 12.23 -3.96
C MET A 240 0.93 13.46 -3.45
N GLY A 241 1.46 14.29 -4.37
CA GLY A 241 2.31 15.45 -4.05
C GLY A 241 1.60 16.67 -3.43
N ILE A 242 0.28 16.61 -3.18
CA ILE A 242 -0.45 17.67 -2.44
C ILE A 242 -1.00 17.17 -1.10
N ASN A 243 -0.77 15.91 -0.75
CA ASN A 243 -1.31 15.32 0.48
C ASN A 243 -0.29 15.43 1.62
N THR A 244 -0.45 16.45 2.46
CA THR A 244 0.36 16.70 3.67
C THR A 244 0.05 15.74 4.83
N GLN A 245 -0.97 14.89 4.71
CA GLN A 245 -1.31 13.82 5.65
C GLN A 245 -1.33 12.48 4.93
N GLY A 246 -0.20 12.17 4.31
CA GLY A 246 0.18 10.83 3.98
C GLY A 246 1.53 10.52 4.59
N VAL A 247 1.78 9.22 4.69
CA VAL A 247 3.10 8.66 4.45
C VAL A 247 3.51 9.03 3.01
N TRP A 248 3.84 10.30 2.72
CA TRP A 248 4.41 10.78 1.44
C TRP A 248 5.55 11.88 1.48
N GLY A 249 6.72 11.63 2.10
CA GLY A 249 8.09 12.06 1.66
C GLY A 249 8.82 13.26 2.34
N GLU A 250 10.16 13.27 2.58
CA GLU A 250 11.26 12.24 2.52
C GLU A 250 11.85 11.87 3.94
N GLY A 251 12.48 10.68 4.14
CA GLY A 251 13.04 10.22 5.45
C GLY A 251 12.27 9.13 6.23
N GLY A 252 11.46 8.31 5.56
CA GLY A 252 10.44 7.44 6.19
C GLY A 252 9.05 8.10 6.19
N THR A 253 9.00 9.41 6.05
CA THR A 253 7.81 10.16 5.65
C THR A 253 7.03 9.63 4.44
N LEU A 254 7.55 8.84 3.47
CA LEU A 254 6.73 8.16 2.41
C LEU A 254 6.19 6.76 2.87
N THR A 255 6.43 6.29 4.10
CA THR A 255 6.14 4.91 4.55
C THR A 255 5.76 4.74 6.02
#